data_AF-A0A7G6SAZ8-F1
#
_entry.id   AF-A0A7G6SAZ8-F1
#
_cell.length_a   1.000
_cell.length_b   1.000
_cell.length_c   1.000
_cell.angle_alpha   90.00
_cell.angle_beta   90.00
_cell.angle_gamma   90.00
#
_symmetry.space_group_name_H-M   'P 1'
#
loop_
_entity.id
_entity.type
_entity.pdbx_description
1 polymer ?
#
loop_
_entity_poly.entity_id
_entity_poly.type
_entity_poly.pdbx_seq_one_letter_code
_entity_poly.pdbx_strand_id
1 'polypeptide(L)'
;MSIDKLKVEKRLTSLMDPAARLNKKILSRELDLMITKWSDYQFLSPYEATKVFIIAYRHAFKSAVKTHRDINEAAKARGIDSVAMRERSSEFTQMWVARQNADTVGLPYDIYLQFCFDFAMRKKRRRLPRPNQLFWNKKTEIAWKATLAEFMTGALSGGSLRPNALPQYRIEAYRGLVAQDLFRSKIIELTKKSVRPLRNVIEDRSLIKRQMPIELFSEVYGAYAFENAVRSLHAENKHRPILADPYVAPDQVDLWQSCFAAPWVRDMQSVICSSCPAAESCKRLGGYVLSQIKEKYGTDDPVGEIERSLARKRQSNKRALAKVTGIKPSGTFNLHAGGATL
;
A
#
# COMPACT_ATOMS: atom_id res chain seq x y z
N MET A 1 18.96 -19.04 -9.65
CA MET A 1 19.26 -17.92 -8.73
C MET A 1 19.36 -18.50 -7.34
N SER A 2 20.43 -18.20 -6.61
CA SER A 2 20.53 -18.56 -5.19
C SER A 2 19.44 -17.80 -4.41
N ILE A 3 18.79 -18.44 -3.44
CA ILE A 3 17.77 -17.82 -2.59
C ILE A 3 18.41 -17.46 -1.25
N ASP A 4 18.28 -16.20 -0.83
CA ASP A 4 18.73 -15.78 0.50
C ASP A 4 17.75 -16.29 1.58
N LYS A 5 18.19 -17.30 2.33
CA LYS A 5 17.39 -17.94 3.40
C LYS A 5 16.94 -16.93 4.47
N LEU A 6 17.77 -15.95 4.82
CA LEU A 6 17.43 -14.95 5.83
C LEU A 6 16.32 -14.01 5.32
N LYS A 7 16.32 -13.67 4.03
CA LYS A 7 15.23 -12.90 3.42
C LYS A 7 13.94 -13.69 3.38
N VAL A 8 14.00 -14.98 3.03
CA VAL A 8 12.82 -15.87 3.07
C VAL A 8 12.20 -15.89 4.44
N GLU A 9 13.00 -16.12 5.49
CA GLU A 9 12.53 -16.17 6.88
C GLU A 9 11.86 -14.85 7.29
N LYS A 10 12.54 -13.72 7.06
CA LYS A 10 12.00 -12.39 7.34
C LYS A 10 10.67 -12.15 6.63
N ARG A 11 10.55 -12.58 5.36
CA ARG A 11 9.30 -12.47 4.63
C ARG A 11 8.21 -13.33 5.27
N LEU A 12 8.49 -14.60 5.56
CA LEU A 12 7.51 -15.51 6.16
C LEU A 12 6.98 -14.95 7.49
N THR A 13 7.86 -14.48 8.37
CA THR A 13 7.45 -13.79 9.60
C THR A 13 6.56 -12.59 9.30
N SER A 14 6.92 -11.78 8.30
CA SER A 14 6.12 -10.60 7.91
C SER A 14 4.73 -10.93 7.35
N LEU A 15 4.51 -12.15 6.85
CA LEU A 15 3.21 -12.64 6.36
C LEU A 15 2.38 -13.26 7.49
N MET A 16 3.03 -13.94 8.44
CA MET A 16 2.37 -14.61 9.56
C MET A 16 1.96 -13.62 10.66
N ASP A 17 2.81 -12.66 11.01
CA ASP A 17 2.55 -11.76 12.15
C ASP A 17 1.24 -10.97 12.00
N PRO A 18 0.87 -10.41 10.83
CA PRO A 18 -0.42 -9.73 10.66
C PRO A 18 -1.63 -10.66 10.81
N ALA A 19 -1.54 -11.92 10.37
CA ALA A 19 -2.64 -12.88 10.48
C ALA A 19 -3.01 -13.23 11.92
N ALA A 20 -2.06 -13.11 12.85
CA ALA A 20 -2.31 -13.25 14.28
C ALA A 20 -2.97 -12.02 14.94
N ARG A 21 -2.98 -10.86 14.25
CA ARG A 21 -3.40 -9.57 14.82
C ARG A 21 -4.60 -8.94 14.11
N LEU A 22 -4.83 -9.28 12.85
CA LEU A 22 -5.86 -8.70 11.99
C LEU A 22 -6.85 -9.75 11.51
N ASN A 23 -8.10 -9.33 11.36
CA ASN A 23 -9.15 -10.19 10.82
C ASN A 23 -8.91 -10.44 9.32
N LYS A 24 -9.24 -11.65 8.86
CA LYS A 24 -9.23 -12.08 7.46
C LYS A 24 -9.76 -11.04 6.48
N LYS A 25 -10.88 -10.40 6.78
CA LYS A 25 -11.50 -9.37 5.91
C LYS A 25 -10.59 -8.17 5.65
N ILE A 26 -9.74 -7.80 6.62
CA ILE A 26 -8.80 -6.69 6.44
C ILE A 26 -7.64 -7.13 5.55
N LEU A 27 -7.09 -8.32 5.77
CA LEU A 27 -5.96 -8.82 4.97
C LEU A 27 -6.34 -9.13 3.53
N SER A 28 -7.55 -9.65 3.26
CA SER A 28 -7.97 -10.01 1.90
C SER A 28 -7.98 -8.82 0.94
N ARG A 29 -8.11 -7.59 1.44
CA ARG A 29 -8.06 -6.35 0.63
C ARG A 29 -6.70 -6.11 -0.02
N GLU A 30 -5.61 -6.74 0.44
CA GLU A 30 -4.27 -6.50 -0.11
C GLU A 30 -4.13 -6.88 -1.59
N LEU A 31 -5.01 -7.75 -2.12
CA LEU A 31 -5.00 -8.09 -3.54
C LEU A 31 -5.33 -6.86 -4.40
N ASP A 32 -6.45 -6.21 -4.11
CA ASP A 32 -6.94 -5.07 -4.88
C ASP A 32 -5.99 -3.88 -4.81
N LEU A 33 -5.36 -3.70 -3.64
CA LEU A 33 -4.39 -2.63 -3.42
C LEU A 33 -3.14 -2.79 -4.28
N MET A 34 -2.83 -3.98 -4.78
CA MET A 34 -1.67 -4.19 -5.65
C MET A 34 -1.71 -3.27 -6.88
N ILE A 35 -2.92 -3.00 -7.41
CA ILE A 35 -3.14 -2.19 -8.60
C ILE A 35 -2.82 -0.71 -8.35
N THR A 36 -3.31 -0.17 -7.23
CA THR A 36 -3.26 1.27 -6.96
C THR A 36 -2.06 1.67 -6.11
N LYS A 37 -1.46 0.73 -5.36
CA LYS A 37 -0.36 0.98 -4.44
C LYS A 37 0.81 1.67 -5.14
N TRP A 38 1.38 2.67 -4.48
CA TRP A 38 2.54 3.38 -5.00
C TRP A 38 3.70 2.42 -5.24
N SER A 39 4.37 2.59 -6.39
CA SER A 39 5.33 1.61 -6.91
C SER A 39 6.47 1.26 -5.96
N ASP A 40 6.87 2.18 -5.08
CA ASP A 40 7.97 1.92 -4.14
C ASP A 40 7.61 0.89 -3.07
N TYR A 41 6.32 0.63 -2.86
CA TYR A 41 5.81 -0.26 -1.82
C TYR A 41 5.29 -1.59 -2.39
N GLN A 42 5.31 -1.75 -3.73
CA GLN A 42 4.74 -2.90 -4.42
C GLN A 42 5.51 -4.22 -4.21
N PHE A 43 6.76 -4.16 -3.75
CA PHE A 43 7.56 -5.34 -3.37
C PHE A 43 7.72 -5.52 -1.85
N LEU A 44 7.22 -4.58 -1.05
CA LEU A 44 7.16 -4.73 0.40
C LEU A 44 5.98 -5.64 0.77
N SER A 45 6.16 -6.49 1.78
CA SER A 45 5.02 -7.24 2.32
C SER A 45 4.02 -6.25 2.92
N PRO A 46 2.74 -6.63 3.10
CA PRO A 46 1.75 -5.71 3.66
C PRO A 46 2.15 -5.21 5.05
N TYR A 47 2.87 -6.04 5.82
CA TYR A 47 3.42 -5.65 7.10
C TYR A 47 4.59 -4.68 6.98
N GLU A 48 5.52 -4.91 6.06
CA GLU A 48 6.63 -4.00 5.79
C GLU A 48 6.14 -2.64 5.31
N ALA A 49 5.19 -2.62 4.38
CA ALA A 49 4.53 -1.41 3.91
C ALA A 49 3.84 -0.66 5.08
N THR A 50 3.19 -1.39 6.00
CA THR A 50 2.59 -0.80 7.20
C THR A 50 3.63 -0.21 8.15
N LYS A 51 4.81 -0.85 8.32
CA LYS A 51 5.92 -0.26 9.10
C LYS A 51 6.42 1.05 8.48
N VAL A 52 6.60 1.09 7.16
CA VAL A 52 6.99 2.32 6.44
C VAL A 52 5.94 3.41 6.63
N PHE A 53 4.66 3.08 6.51
CA PHE A 53 3.56 4.01 6.75
C PHE A 53 3.54 4.56 8.18
N ILE A 54 3.77 3.72 9.19
CA ILE A 54 3.85 4.14 10.60
C ILE A 54 4.96 5.18 10.79
N ILE A 55 6.14 4.96 10.20
CA ILE A 55 7.26 5.90 10.27
C ILE A 55 6.88 7.23 9.62
N ALA A 56 6.32 7.18 8.40
CA ALA A 56 5.86 8.37 7.68
C ALA A 56 4.78 9.13 8.47
N TYR A 57 3.83 8.42 9.09
CA TYR A 57 2.78 9.02 9.92
C TYR A 57 3.37 9.75 11.11
N ARG A 58 4.32 9.14 11.83
CA ARG A 58 4.92 9.79 13.01
C ARG A 58 5.65 11.07 12.63
N HIS A 59 6.33 11.07 11.48
CA HIS A 59 6.96 12.26 10.94
C HIS A 59 5.94 13.34 10.57
N ALA A 60 4.93 12.99 9.77
CA ALA A 60 3.88 13.92 9.36
C ALA A 60 3.07 14.47 10.55
N PHE A 61 2.78 13.64 11.54
CA PHE A 61 2.10 14.05 12.77
C PHE A 61 2.91 15.10 13.54
N LYS A 62 4.22 14.87 13.73
CA LYS A 62 5.10 15.86 14.37
C LYS A 62 5.17 17.16 13.58
N SER A 63 5.28 17.08 12.26
CA SER A 63 5.27 18.26 11.38
C SER A 63 3.96 19.05 11.50
N ALA A 64 2.83 18.36 11.54
CA ALA A 64 1.51 18.98 11.71
C ALA A 64 1.33 19.62 13.10
N VAL A 65 1.84 18.99 14.18
CA VAL A 65 1.87 19.63 15.51
C VAL A 65 2.70 20.92 15.47
N LYS A 66 3.90 20.86 14.88
CA LYS A 66 4.80 22.01 14.77
C LYS A 66 4.14 23.17 14.00
N THR A 67 3.42 22.86 12.92
CA THR A 67 2.83 23.85 12.02
C THR A 67 1.54 24.46 12.58
N HIS A 68 0.70 23.67 13.25
CA HIS A 68 -0.65 24.11 13.63
C HIS A 68 -0.87 24.29 15.12
N ARG A 69 0.12 24.00 15.96
CA ARG A 69 0.03 24.17 17.42
C ARG A 69 1.25 24.91 17.95
N ASP A 70 2.30 24.18 18.27
CA ASP A 70 3.47 24.70 18.97
C ASP A 70 4.69 23.81 18.71
N ILE A 71 5.87 24.44 18.59
CA ILE A 71 7.13 23.78 18.26
C ILE A 71 7.62 22.90 19.42
N ASN A 72 7.43 23.34 20.67
CA ASN A 72 7.85 22.60 21.86
C ASN A 72 6.94 21.40 22.14
N GLU A 73 5.64 21.50 21.84
CA GLU A 73 4.72 20.35 21.88
C GLU A 73 5.11 19.27 20.86
N ALA A 74 5.60 19.66 19.68
CA ALA A 74 5.98 18.72 18.62
C ALA A 74 7.13 17.79 19.03
N ALA A 75 8.09 18.27 19.82
CA ALA A 75 9.20 17.46 20.32
C ALA A 75 8.74 16.31 21.24
N LYS A 76 7.67 16.54 22.01
CA LYS A 76 7.08 15.57 22.95
C LYS A 76 6.01 14.69 22.30
N ALA A 77 5.51 15.07 21.12
CA ALA A 77 4.47 14.35 20.40
C ALA A 77 4.95 12.99 19.87
N ARG A 78 4.37 11.90 20.37
CA ARG A 78 4.68 10.53 19.92
C ARG A 78 3.83 10.07 18.73
N GLY A 79 2.61 10.61 18.60
CA GLY A 79 1.62 10.26 17.57
C GLY A 79 0.93 8.91 17.82
N ILE A 80 1.71 7.84 18.02
CA ILE A 80 1.25 6.45 18.25
C ILE A 80 2.14 5.81 19.31
N ASP A 81 1.58 4.90 20.10
CA ASP A 81 2.35 4.07 21.03
C ASP A 81 3.06 2.91 20.30
N SER A 82 4.37 2.76 20.52
CA SER A 82 5.16 1.64 20.01
C SER A 82 4.72 0.28 20.54
N VAL A 83 4.19 0.21 21.78
CA VAL A 83 3.71 -1.05 22.37
C VAL A 83 2.45 -1.50 21.63
N ALA A 84 1.54 -0.57 21.35
CA ALA A 84 0.33 -0.85 20.57
C ALA A 84 0.63 -1.39 19.16
N MET A 85 1.82 -1.15 18.61
CA MET A 85 2.23 -1.69 17.29
C MET A 85 2.76 -3.13 17.36
N ARG A 86 3.17 -3.62 18.53
CA ARG A 86 3.68 -4.99 18.71
C ARG A 86 2.55 -5.99 18.94
N GLU A 87 1.51 -5.57 19.65
CA GLU A 87 0.41 -6.43 20.07
C GLU A 87 -0.82 -6.28 19.17
N ARG A 88 -1.80 -7.18 19.37
CA ARG A 88 -3.14 -7.00 18.80
C ARG A 88 -3.79 -5.79 19.47
N SER A 89 -3.81 -4.67 18.78
CA SER A 89 -4.43 -3.44 19.25
C SER A 89 -5.35 -2.82 18.20
N SER A 90 -6.30 -2.00 18.68
CA SER A 90 -7.13 -1.18 17.80
C SER A 90 -6.28 -0.16 17.05
N GLU A 91 -5.19 0.35 17.63
CA GLU A 91 -4.29 1.29 16.97
C GLU A 91 -3.54 0.65 15.80
N PHE A 92 -3.02 -0.57 15.96
CA PHE A 92 -2.36 -1.30 14.87
C PHE A 92 -3.34 -1.55 13.71
N THR A 93 -4.58 -1.93 14.05
CA THR A 93 -5.64 -2.11 13.05
C THR A 93 -5.96 -0.80 12.32
N GLN A 94 -6.06 0.32 13.04
CA GLN A 94 -6.30 1.64 12.43
C GLN A 94 -5.14 2.07 11.54
N MET A 95 -3.90 1.80 11.93
CA MET A 95 -2.70 2.04 11.12
C MET A 95 -2.72 1.24 9.82
N TRP A 96 -3.03 -0.05 9.92
CA TRP A 96 -3.15 -0.92 8.77
C TRP A 96 -4.20 -0.41 7.79
N VAL A 97 -5.40 -0.09 8.28
CA VAL A 97 -6.50 0.41 7.44
C VAL A 97 -6.17 1.79 6.86
N ALA A 98 -5.54 2.68 7.61
CA ALA A 98 -5.10 3.99 7.11
C ALA A 98 -4.08 3.85 5.98
N ARG A 99 -3.15 2.89 6.08
CA ARG A 99 -2.21 2.55 5.03
C ARG A 99 -2.91 1.93 3.82
N GLN A 100 -3.88 1.03 4.02
CA GLN A 100 -4.70 0.52 2.91
C GLN A 100 -5.40 1.66 2.15
N ASN A 101 -5.93 2.64 2.88
CA ASN A 101 -6.55 3.80 2.26
C ASN A 101 -5.52 4.66 1.49
N ALA A 102 -4.30 4.84 1.99
CA ALA A 102 -3.22 5.47 1.25
C ALA A 102 -2.89 4.70 -0.05
N ASP A 103 -2.83 3.37 0.03
CA ASP A 103 -2.59 2.50 -1.12
C ASP A 103 -3.71 2.60 -2.16
N THR A 104 -4.97 2.83 -1.77
CA THR A 104 -6.06 3.07 -2.74
C THR A 104 -5.88 4.36 -3.54
N VAL A 105 -5.21 5.35 -2.95
CA VAL A 105 -4.95 6.65 -3.59
C VAL A 105 -3.72 6.59 -4.50
N GLY A 106 -2.75 5.72 -4.17
CA GLY A 106 -1.56 5.53 -4.99
C GLY A 106 -0.59 6.71 -4.93
N LEU A 107 -0.34 7.21 -3.72
CA LEU A 107 0.63 8.27 -3.43
C LEU A 107 1.76 7.77 -2.52
N PRO A 108 2.96 8.38 -2.60
CA PRO A 108 3.95 8.28 -1.54
C PRO A 108 3.32 8.62 -0.18
N TYR A 109 3.67 7.86 0.86
CA TYR A 109 2.98 7.99 2.15
C TYR A 109 3.17 9.35 2.80
N ASP A 110 4.35 9.96 2.70
CA ASP A 110 4.65 11.30 3.18
C ASP A 110 3.76 12.36 2.50
N ILE A 111 3.61 12.30 1.17
CA ILE A 111 2.76 13.18 0.38
C ILE A 111 1.29 12.98 0.74
N TYR A 112 0.82 11.74 0.82
CA TYR A 112 -0.54 11.42 1.23
C TYR A 112 -0.87 11.95 2.62
N LEU A 113 0.05 11.74 3.58
CA LEU A 113 -0.15 12.17 4.96
C LEU A 113 -0.16 13.70 5.09
N GLN A 114 0.75 14.39 4.41
CA GLN A 114 0.75 15.86 4.34
C GLN A 114 -0.60 16.37 3.88
N PHE A 115 -1.09 15.86 2.74
CA PHE A 115 -2.40 16.20 2.22
C PHE A 115 -3.52 15.96 3.25
N CYS A 116 -3.54 14.79 3.90
CA CYS A 116 -4.59 14.46 4.86
C CYS A 116 -4.57 15.34 6.12
N PHE A 117 -3.38 15.69 6.63
CA PHE A 117 -3.25 16.62 7.75
C PHE A 117 -3.70 18.03 7.36
N ASP A 118 -3.22 18.54 6.22
CA ASP A 118 -3.60 19.87 5.73
C ASP A 118 -5.11 19.97 5.50
N PHE A 119 -5.71 18.98 4.83
CA PHE A 119 -7.15 18.91 4.62
C PHE A 119 -7.93 18.91 5.96
N ALA A 120 -7.49 18.12 6.93
CA ALA A 120 -8.15 18.06 8.24
C ALA A 120 -8.03 19.38 9.02
N MET A 121 -6.89 20.06 8.89
CA MET A 121 -6.58 21.28 9.65
C MET A 121 -7.18 22.55 9.06
N ARG A 122 -7.63 22.57 7.79
CA ARG A 122 -8.42 23.67 7.22
C ARG A 122 -9.66 24.03 8.06
N LYS A 123 -10.25 23.06 8.75
CA LYS A 123 -11.40 23.26 9.66
C LYS A 123 -11.00 23.67 11.10
N LYS A 124 -9.76 24.11 11.34
CA LYS A 124 -9.21 24.53 12.64
C LYS A 124 -9.54 23.53 13.76
N ARG A 125 -9.39 22.23 13.49
CA ARG A 125 -9.72 21.18 14.46
C ARG A 125 -8.85 21.33 15.71
N ARG A 126 -9.46 21.22 16.90
CA ARG A 126 -8.71 21.21 18.17
C ARG A 126 -7.73 20.04 18.26
N ARG A 127 -8.02 18.91 17.62
CA ARG A 127 -7.19 17.69 17.63
C ARG A 127 -6.80 17.29 16.22
N LEU A 128 -5.53 16.92 16.07
CA LEU A 128 -5.02 16.29 14.86
C LEU A 128 -5.79 14.99 14.57
N PRO A 129 -5.99 14.65 13.28
CA PRO A 129 -6.69 13.43 12.89
C PRO A 129 -5.96 12.19 13.40
N ARG A 130 -6.74 11.23 13.90
CA ARG A 130 -6.30 9.85 14.14
C ARG A 130 -6.14 9.09 12.82
N PRO A 131 -5.48 7.93 12.80
CA PRO A 131 -5.22 7.19 11.56
C PRO A 131 -6.49 6.84 10.79
N ASN A 132 -7.54 6.40 11.49
CA ASN A 132 -8.85 6.12 10.90
C ASN A 132 -9.61 7.35 10.39
N GLN A 133 -9.08 8.56 10.62
CA GLN A 133 -9.64 9.83 10.16
C GLN A 133 -8.84 10.45 9.01
N LEU A 134 -7.79 9.76 8.53
CA LEU A 134 -6.97 10.19 7.39
C LEU A 134 -7.61 9.87 6.03
N PHE A 135 -8.91 9.60 5.99
CA PHE A 135 -9.63 9.31 4.77
C PHE A 135 -11.02 9.95 4.84
N TRP A 136 -11.68 10.06 3.69
CA TRP A 136 -13.01 10.63 3.67
C TRP A 136 -14.04 9.73 4.37
N ASN A 137 -15.12 10.36 4.82
CA ASN A 137 -16.36 9.69 5.19
C ASN A 137 -17.49 10.26 4.32
N LYS A 138 -18.71 9.72 4.46
CA LYS A 138 -19.90 10.15 3.68
C LYS A 138 -20.11 11.67 3.64
N LYS A 139 -19.76 12.41 4.70
CA LYS A 139 -19.95 13.87 4.77
C LYS A 139 -18.83 14.66 4.10
N THR A 140 -17.64 14.08 3.95
CA THR A 140 -16.45 14.79 3.46
C THR A 140 -15.97 14.28 2.11
N GLU A 141 -16.59 13.25 1.55
CA GLU A 141 -16.15 12.58 0.32
C GLU A 141 -15.94 13.53 -0.85
N ILE A 142 -16.97 14.31 -1.19
CA ILE A 142 -16.93 15.24 -2.33
C ILE A 142 -15.79 16.24 -2.16
N ALA A 143 -15.76 16.93 -1.01
CA ALA A 143 -14.74 17.94 -0.73
C ALA A 143 -13.32 17.35 -0.68
N TRP A 144 -13.16 16.17 -0.10
CA TRP A 144 -11.87 15.49 0.01
C TRP A 144 -11.34 15.10 -1.37
N LYS A 145 -12.19 14.50 -2.22
CA LYS A 145 -11.83 14.09 -3.59
C LYS A 145 -11.51 15.29 -4.47
N ALA A 146 -12.30 16.36 -4.41
CA ALA A 146 -12.03 17.59 -5.14
C ALA A 146 -10.68 18.22 -4.72
N THR A 147 -10.44 18.33 -3.41
CA THR A 147 -9.17 18.87 -2.91
C THR A 147 -7.99 17.98 -3.27
N LEU A 148 -8.16 16.65 -3.26
CA LEU A 148 -7.10 15.73 -3.69
C LEU A 148 -6.78 15.94 -5.18
N ALA A 149 -7.78 16.10 -6.05
CA ALA A 149 -7.56 16.30 -7.48
C ALA A 149 -6.76 17.59 -7.77
N GLU A 150 -7.07 18.68 -7.07
CA GLU A 150 -6.29 19.92 -7.12
C GLU A 150 -4.85 19.70 -6.63
N PHE A 151 -4.70 19.04 -5.47
CA PHE A 151 -3.38 18.73 -4.90
C PHE A 151 -2.54 17.87 -5.83
N MET A 152 -3.14 16.86 -6.47
CA MET A 152 -2.48 15.96 -7.43
C MET A 152 -1.99 16.72 -8.66
N THR A 153 -2.80 17.64 -9.20
CA THR A 153 -2.39 18.49 -10.32
C THR A 153 -1.16 19.32 -9.97
N GLY A 154 -1.13 19.89 -8.77
CA GLY A 154 0.04 20.61 -8.25
C GLY A 154 1.27 19.71 -8.07
N ALA A 155 1.12 18.55 -7.44
CA ALA A 155 2.22 17.61 -7.19
C ALA A 155 2.82 17.03 -8.48
N LEU A 156 2.00 16.79 -9.51
CA LEU A 156 2.44 16.37 -10.84
C LEU A 156 3.21 17.48 -11.55
N SER A 157 2.69 18.71 -11.53
CA SER A 157 3.31 19.87 -12.17
C SER A 157 4.65 20.22 -11.52
N GLY A 158 4.73 20.14 -10.19
CA GLY A 158 5.97 20.34 -9.43
C GLY A 158 6.96 19.17 -9.53
N GLY A 159 6.57 18.06 -10.16
CA GLY A 159 7.42 16.89 -10.34
C GLY A 159 7.75 16.15 -9.03
N SER A 160 6.92 16.31 -7.99
CA SER A 160 7.09 15.66 -6.69
C SER A 160 6.75 14.16 -6.72
N LEU A 161 5.97 13.71 -7.71
CA LEU A 161 5.58 12.31 -7.88
C LEU A 161 6.58 11.56 -8.77
N ARG A 162 7.64 11.03 -8.15
CA ARG A 162 8.66 10.23 -8.85
C ARG A 162 8.91 8.93 -8.10
N PRO A 163 8.51 7.78 -8.66
CA PRO A 163 8.89 6.49 -8.10
C PRO A 163 10.42 6.34 -8.06
N ASN A 164 10.90 5.68 -7.01
CA ASN A 164 12.30 5.39 -6.77
C ASN A 164 12.87 4.40 -7.81
N ALA A 165 14.21 4.38 -7.91
CA ALA A 165 14.94 3.50 -8.81
C ALA A 165 15.10 2.08 -8.23
N LEU A 166 13.99 1.39 -7.98
CA LEU A 166 14.04 0.04 -7.42
C LEU A 166 14.67 -0.97 -8.41
N PRO A 167 15.61 -1.84 -7.97
CA PRO A 167 16.20 -2.88 -8.82
C PRO A 167 15.17 -3.81 -9.47
N GLN A 168 14.05 -4.04 -8.80
CA GLN A 168 12.95 -4.88 -9.29
C GLN A 168 12.28 -4.34 -10.56
N TYR A 169 12.38 -3.04 -10.83
CA TYR A 169 11.82 -2.43 -12.05
C TYR A 169 12.80 -2.36 -13.21
N ARG A 170 14.04 -2.78 -13.01
CA ARG A 170 15.04 -2.74 -14.08
C ARG A 170 14.71 -3.74 -15.18
N ILE A 171 15.05 -3.40 -16.42
CA ILE A 171 14.79 -4.22 -17.61
C ILE A 171 15.39 -5.62 -17.44
N GLU A 172 16.58 -5.70 -16.84
CA GLU A 172 17.31 -6.94 -16.54
C GLU A 172 16.57 -7.84 -15.54
N ALA A 173 15.82 -7.23 -14.62
CA ALA A 173 15.01 -7.91 -13.61
C ALA A 173 13.56 -8.15 -14.05
N TYR A 174 13.18 -7.74 -15.26
CA TYR A 174 11.81 -7.86 -15.74
C TYR A 174 11.40 -9.33 -15.92
N ARG A 175 10.23 -9.69 -15.37
CA ARG A 175 9.67 -11.05 -15.40
C ARG A 175 8.17 -11.04 -15.73
N GLY A 176 7.62 -9.91 -16.19
CA GLY A 176 6.18 -9.74 -16.42
C GLY A 176 5.36 -9.79 -15.13
N LEU A 177 5.93 -9.39 -13.99
CA LEU A 177 5.17 -9.31 -12.75
C LEU A 177 4.17 -8.16 -12.84
N VAL A 178 2.99 -8.35 -12.27
CA VAL A 178 1.92 -7.33 -12.26
C VAL A 178 2.42 -5.96 -11.78
N ALA A 179 3.21 -5.91 -10.70
CA ALA A 179 3.83 -4.69 -10.20
C ALA A 179 4.75 -4.01 -11.23
N GLN A 180 5.51 -4.77 -12.01
CA GLN A 180 6.40 -4.24 -13.05
C GLN A 180 5.60 -3.61 -14.19
N ASP A 181 4.52 -4.27 -14.62
CA ASP A 181 3.66 -3.76 -15.70
C ASP A 181 2.87 -2.52 -15.27
N LEU A 182 2.37 -2.53 -14.03
CA LEU A 182 1.72 -1.37 -13.41
C LEU A 182 2.70 -0.21 -13.28
N PHE A 183 3.95 -0.45 -12.85
CA PHE A 183 4.97 0.57 -12.80
C PHE A 183 5.24 1.20 -14.17
N ARG A 184 5.41 0.37 -15.21
CA ARG A 184 5.64 0.88 -16.58
C ARG A 184 4.48 1.75 -17.05
N SER A 185 3.25 1.27 -16.87
CA SER A 185 2.02 2.01 -17.18
C SER A 185 1.94 3.33 -16.39
N LYS A 186 2.33 3.30 -15.11
CA LYS A 186 2.33 4.49 -14.24
C LYS A 186 3.35 5.53 -14.70
N ILE A 187 4.56 5.12 -15.11
CA ILE A 187 5.56 6.03 -15.64
C ILE A 187 5.05 6.71 -16.92
N ILE A 188 4.41 5.97 -17.82
CA ILE A 188 3.78 6.54 -19.02
C ILE A 188 2.68 7.55 -18.65
N GLU A 189 1.78 7.20 -17.72
CA GLU A 189 0.73 8.09 -17.23
C GLU A 189 1.30 9.38 -16.63
N LEU A 190 2.31 9.26 -15.75
CA LEU A 190 2.99 10.39 -15.13
C LEU A 190 3.69 11.26 -16.18
N THR A 191 4.30 10.65 -17.20
CA THR A 191 4.98 11.38 -18.28
C THR A 191 4.01 12.19 -19.12
N LYS A 192 2.84 11.63 -19.45
CA LYS A 192 1.76 12.33 -20.18
C LYS A 192 1.23 13.55 -19.43
N LYS A 193 1.27 13.52 -18.09
CA LYS A 193 0.77 14.59 -17.21
C LYS A 193 1.87 15.54 -16.73
N SER A 194 3.13 15.24 -17.01
CA SER A 194 4.27 16.02 -16.52
C SER A 194 4.66 17.10 -17.51
N VAL A 195 5.08 18.26 -17.00
CA VAL A 195 5.69 19.34 -17.78
C VAL A 195 7.15 19.04 -18.18
N ARG A 196 7.71 17.90 -17.74
CA ARG A 196 9.11 17.55 -17.98
C ARG A 196 9.31 17.15 -19.45
N PRO A 197 10.36 17.66 -20.13
CA PRO A 197 10.63 17.27 -21.52
C PRO A 197 10.80 15.77 -21.68
N LEU A 198 10.18 15.19 -22.73
CA LEU A 198 10.21 13.74 -23.00
C LEU A 198 11.64 13.19 -23.03
N ARG A 199 12.56 13.89 -23.69
CA ARG A 199 14.00 13.59 -23.73
C ARG A 199 14.55 13.28 -22.34
N ASN A 200 14.30 14.15 -21.35
CA ASN A 200 14.83 14.02 -20.00
C ASN A 200 14.22 12.82 -19.27
N VAL A 201 12.98 12.46 -19.60
CA VAL A 201 12.33 11.27 -19.04
C VAL A 201 12.92 9.99 -19.63
N ILE A 202 13.13 9.93 -20.95
CA ILE A 202 13.79 8.81 -21.63
C ILE A 202 15.21 8.62 -21.08
N GLU A 203 16.00 9.69 -21.00
CA GLU A 203 17.34 9.68 -20.42
C GLU A 203 17.34 9.07 -19.01
N ASP A 204 16.50 9.59 -18.11
CA ASP A 204 16.42 9.15 -16.72
C ASP A 204 15.92 7.70 -16.57
N ARG A 205 14.84 7.34 -17.28
CA ARG A 205 14.13 6.05 -17.06
C ARG A 205 14.65 4.92 -17.92
N SER A 206 15.18 5.18 -19.11
CA SER A 206 15.66 4.16 -20.02
C SER A 206 17.17 4.00 -20.00
N LEU A 207 17.93 5.10 -19.93
CA LEU A 207 19.39 5.03 -20.03
C LEU A 207 20.06 5.00 -18.66
N ILE A 208 19.71 5.93 -17.77
CA ILE A 208 20.32 6.01 -16.43
C ILE A 208 19.81 4.86 -15.55
N LYS A 209 18.51 4.82 -15.28
CA LYS A 209 17.91 3.84 -14.35
C LYS A 209 17.61 2.49 -14.99
N ARG A 210 17.55 2.43 -16.33
CA ARG A 210 17.22 1.22 -17.12
C ARG A 210 15.96 0.50 -16.64
N GLN A 211 14.89 1.24 -16.35
CA GLN A 211 13.60 0.69 -15.88
C GLN A 211 12.58 0.52 -17.01
N MET A 212 12.75 1.27 -18.11
CA MET A 212 11.81 1.34 -19.23
C MET A 212 12.55 1.11 -20.55
N PRO A 213 12.11 0.18 -21.41
CA PRO A 213 12.48 0.22 -22.82
C PRO A 213 12.12 1.58 -23.44
N ILE A 214 12.96 2.11 -24.33
CA ILE A 214 12.77 3.44 -24.93
C ILE A 214 11.47 3.47 -25.74
N GLU A 215 11.14 2.37 -26.40
CA GLU A 215 10.02 2.19 -27.32
C GLU A 215 8.67 2.44 -26.63
N LEU A 216 8.57 2.19 -25.32
CA LEU A 216 7.35 2.44 -24.56
C LEU A 216 6.97 3.92 -24.51
N PHE A 217 7.92 4.84 -24.75
CA PHE A 217 7.65 6.27 -24.77
C PHE A 217 7.08 6.78 -26.10
N SER A 218 7.05 5.95 -27.15
CA SER A 218 6.47 6.33 -28.45
C SER A 218 4.98 6.72 -28.35
N GLU A 219 4.25 6.13 -27.41
CA GLU A 219 2.83 6.37 -27.16
C GLU A 219 2.51 7.64 -26.35
N VAL A 220 3.53 8.40 -25.93
CA VAL A 220 3.32 9.56 -25.03
C VAL A 220 2.95 10.82 -25.81
N TYR A 221 3.75 11.20 -26.80
CA TYR A 221 3.61 12.47 -27.54
C TYR A 221 3.60 12.29 -29.07
N GLY A 222 3.41 11.06 -29.55
CA GLY A 222 3.41 10.71 -30.98
C GLY A 222 4.81 10.51 -31.57
N ALA A 223 4.85 9.89 -32.76
CA ALA A 223 6.08 9.43 -33.39
C ALA A 223 7.14 10.52 -33.58
N TYR A 224 6.73 11.70 -34.08
CA TYR A 224 7.67 12.80 -34.35
C TYR A 224 8.39 13.30 -33.09
N ALA A 225 7.65 13.57 -32.01
CA ALA A 225 8.23 14.06 -30.76
C ALA A 225 9.16 13.01 -30.12
N PHE A 226 8.76 11.75 -30.20
CA PHE A 226 9.55 10.61 -29.75
C PHE A 226 10.86 10.47 -30.54
N GLU A 227 10.79 10.40 -31.87
CA GLU A 227 11.95 10.28 -32.75
C GLU A 227 12.93 11.43 -32.56
N ASN A 228 12.42 12.66 -32.46
CA ASN A 228 13.26 13.83 -32.22
C ASN A 228 13.98 13.76 -30.86
N ALA A 229 13.27 13.34 -29.80
CA ALA A 229 13.86 13.18 -28.48
C ALA A 229 14.96 12.09 -28.47
N VAL A 230 14.70 10.94 -29.10
CA VAL A 230 15.67 9.84 -29.20
C VAL A 230 16.89 10.25 -30.02
N ARG A 231 16.69 10.91 -31.17
CA ARG A 231 17.79 11.40 -32.02
C ARG A 231 18.68 12.40 -31.28
N SER A 232 18.08 13.37 -30.59
CA SER A 232 18.83 14.34 -29.77
C SER A 232 19.65 13.62 -28.70
N LEU A 233 19.04 12.67 -27.99
CA LEU A 233 19.69 11.92 -26.92
C LEU A 233 20.86 11.08 -27.44
N HIS A 234 20.73 10.43 -28.59
CA HIS A 234 21.81 9.68 -29.23
C HIS A 234 22.98 10.57 -29.67
N ALA A 235 22.68 11.73 -30.26
CA ALA A 235 23.71 12.68 -30.68
C ALA A 235 24.53 13.16 -29.46
N GLU A 236 23.87 13.49 -28.37
CA GLU A 236 24.54 13.92 -27.13
C GLU A 236 25.33 12.79 -26.47
N ASN A 237 24.76 11.57 -26.40
CA ASN A 237 25.43 10.41 -25.81
C ASN A 237 26.74 10.04 -26.52
N LYS A 238 26.87 10.36 -27.82
CA LYS A 238 28.11 10.18 -28.59
C LYS A 238 29.23 11.11 -28.09
N HIS A 239 28.89 12.31 -27.64
CA HIS A 239 29.86 13.31 -27.17
C HIS A 239 30.05 13.26 -25.65
N ARG A 240 29.00 12.89 -24.91
CA ARG A 240 28.99 12.76 -23.47
C ARG A 240 28.24 11.47 -23.09
N PRO A 241 28.96 10.34 -22.94
CA PRO A 241 28.34 9.08 -22.59
C PRO A 241 27.56 9.18 -21.29
N ILE A 242 26.31 8.76 -21.33
CA ILE A 242 25.40 8.69 -20.19
C ILE A 242 25.82 7.49 -19.34
N LEU A 243 26.15 7.75 -18.08
CA LEU A 243 26.52 6.71 -17.12
C LEU A 243 25.25 6.10 -16.52
N ALA A 244 25.06 4.80 -16.73
CA ALA A 244 23.96 4.07 -16.13
C ALA A 244 24.20 3.82 -14.64
N ASP A 245 23.12 3.81 -13.86
CA ASP A 245 23.19 3.45 -12.45
C ASP A 245 23.67 2.00 -12.28
N PRO A 246 24.55 1.72 -11.31
CA PRO A 246 25.05 0.37 -11.06
C PRO A 246 23.89 -0.59 -10.82
N TYR A 247 23.98 -1.80 -11.39
CA TYR A 247 22.95 -2.81 -11.23
C TYR A 247 23.36 -3.85 -10.21
N VAL A 248 22.59 -3.92 -9.13
CA VAL A 248 22.62 -5.02 -8.18
C VAL A 248 21.38 -5.88 -8.46
N ALA A 249 21.60 -7.10 -8.94
CA ALA A 249 20.51 -8.01 -9.26
C ALA A 249 19.68 -8.33 -8.01
N PRO A 250 18.35 -8.21 -8.05
CA PRO A 250 17.50 -8.59 -6.93
C PRO A 250 17.55 -10.10 -6.72
N ASP A 251 17.47 -10.53 -5.45
CA ASP A 251 17.22 -11.92 -5.11
C ASP A 251 15.79 -12.31 -5.51
N GLN A 252 15.50 -13.61 -5.59
CA GLN A 252 14.17 -14.11 -5.89
C GLN A 252 13.13 -13.62 -4.86
N VAL A 253 13.51 -13.47 -3.59
CA VAL A 253 12.62 -12.94 -2.55
C VAL A 253 12.32 -11.46 -2.74
N ASP A 254 13.26 -10.69 -3.28
CA ASP A 254 13.08 -9.25 -3.53
C ASP A 254 12.04 -9.00 -4.64
N LEU A 255 11.78 -10.00 -5.49
CA LEU A 255 10.76 -9.98 -6.54
C LEU A 255 9.38 -10.44 -6.05
N TRP A 256 9.23 -10.81 -4.77
CA TRP A 256 7.94 -11.14 -4.21
C TRP A 256 7.09 -9.88 -4.01
N GLN A 257 6.09 -9.73 -4.87
CA GLN A 257 5.12 -8.64 -4.84
C GLN A 257 4.37 -8.58 -3.51
N SER A 258 3.74 -7.45 -3.21
CA SER A 258 3.12 -7.18 -1.91
C SER A 258 2.05 -8.23 -1.54
N CYS A 259 1.26 -8.68 -2.49
CA CYS A 259 0.24 -9.72 -2.27
C CYS A 259 0.80 -11.15 -2.23
N PHE A 260 2.08 -11.38 -2.57
CA PHE A 260 2.66 -12.70 -2.73
C PHE A 260 2.63 -13.49 -1.41
N ALA A 261 1.95 -14.64 -1.44
CA ALA A 261 1.74 -15.55 -0.31
C ALA A 261 1.06 -14.91 0.92
N ALA A 262 0.45 -13.73 0.78
CA ALA A 262 -0.29 -13.10 1.86
C ALA A 262 -1.54 -13.95 2.23
N PRO A 263 -1.78 -14.21 3.52
CA PRO A 263 -2.89 -15.05 3.97
C PRO A 263 -4.24 -14.57 3.46
N TRP A 264 -5.01 -15.49 2.86
CA TRP A 264 -6.37 -15.27 2.35
C TRP A 264 -6.53 -14.19 1.28
N VAL A 265 -5.44 -13.77 0.64
CA VAL A 265 -5.44 -12.74 -0.42
C VAL A 265 -5.69 -13.33 -1.80
N ARG A 266 -5.25 -14.57 -2.03
CA ARG A 266 -5.34 -15.19 -3.35
C ARG A 266 -6.78 -15.43 -3.78
N ASP A 267 -7.09 -15.01 -4.99
CA ASP A 267 -8.36 -15.27 -5.66
C ASP A 267 -8.10 -15.62 -7.13
N MET A 268 -8.34 -16.87 -7.52
CA MET A 268 -8.12 -17.32 -8.91
C MET A 268 -9.15 -16.79 -9.90
N GLN A 269 -10.26 -16.22 -9.43
CA GLN A 269 -11.23 -15.54 -10.28
C GLN A 269 -10.78 -14.12 -10.62
N SER A 270 -9.87 -13.55 -9.84
CA SER A 270 -9.28 -12.25 -10.12
C SER A 270 -8.29 -12.33 -11.29
N VAL A 271 -8.43 -11.40 -12.22
CA VAL A 271 -7.51 -11.19 -13.36
C VAL A 271 -6.07 -11.03 -12.89
N ILE A 272 -5.86 -10.44 -11.71
CA ILE A 272 -4.53 -10.23 -11.12
C ILE A 272 -3.85 -11.57 -10.85
N CYS A 273 -4.54 -12.51 -10.20
CA CYS A 273 -3.93 -13.80 -9.85
C CYS A 273 -3.85 -14.73 -11.05
N SER A 274 -4.84 -14.72 -11.93
CA SER A 274 -4.90 -15.63 -13.08
C SER A 274 -3.82 -15.33 -14.13
N SER A 275 -3.42 -14.07 -14.28
CA SER A 275 -2.39 -13.62 -15.22
C SER A 275 -0.98 -13.51 -14.61
N CYS A 276 -0.85 -13.62 -13.29
CA CYS A 276 0.43 -13.41 -12.61
C CYS A 276 1.40 -14.58 -12.87
N PRO A 277 2.61 -14.33 -13.40
CA PRO A 277 3.61 -15.38 -13.63
C PRO A 277 4.05 -16.09 -12.34
N ALA A 278 3.85 -15.48 -11.19
CA ALA A 278 4.21 -16.02 -9.89
C ALA A 278 3.07 -16.82 -9.22
N ALA A 279 1.92 -17.03 -9.88
CA ALA A 279 0.71 -17.60 -9.28
C ALA A 279 0.92 -18.98 -8.63
N GLU A 280 1.65 -19.88 -9.29
CA GLU A 280 1.87 -21.24 -8.75
C GLU A 280 2.84 -21.26 -7.56
N SER A 281 3.90 -20.47 -7.62
CA SER A 281 4.79 -20.30 -6.45
C SER A 281 4.08 -19.59 -5.30
N CYS A 282 3.23 -18.61 -5.60
CA CYS A 282 2.38 -17.93 -4.63
C CYS A 282 1.40 -18.88 -3.96
N LYS A 283 0.79 -19.81 -4.72
CA LYS A 283 -0.09 -20.87 -4.20
C LYS A 283 0.63 -21.73 -3.17
N ARG A 284 1.78 -22.29 -3.56
CA ARG A 284 2.55 -23.21 -2.73
C ARG A 284 2.99 -22.54 -1.43
N LEU A 285 3.60 -21.35 -1.53
CA LEU A 285 4.06 -20.64 -0.35
C LEU A 285 2.91 -20.13 0.51
N GLY A 286 1.81 -19.65 -0.08
CA GLY A 286 0.62 -19.24 0.66
C GLY A 286 0.00 -20.39 1.45
N GLY A 287 -0.07 -21.59 0.87
CA GLY A 287 -0.49 -22.80 1.57
C GLY A 287 0.43 -23.16 2.73
N TYR A 288 1.75 -23.06 2.52
CA TYR A 288 2.73 -23.23 3.58
C TYR A 288 2.53 -22.20 4.71
N VAL A 289 2.42 -20.91 4.41
CA VAL A 289 2.16 -19.86 5.41
C VAL A 289 0.90 -20.15 6.23
N LEU A 290 -0.21 -20.54 5.58
CA LEU A 290 -1.45 -20.90 6.28
C LEU A 290 -1.27 -22.15 7.17
N SER A 291 -0.53 -23.16 6.71
CA SER A 291 -0.21 -24.33 7.53
C SER A 291 0.61 -23.97 8.77
N GLN A 292 1.59 -23.09 8.64
CA GLN A 292 2.43 -22.61 9.75
C GLN A 292 1.62 -21.76 10.75
N ILE A 293 0.67 -20.95 10.27
CA ILE A 293 -0.28 -20.24 11.14
C ILE A 293 -1.14 -21.25 11.90
N LYS A 294 -1.69 -22.27 11.21
CA LYS A 294 -2.51 -23.30 11.84
C LYS A 294 -1.74 -24.12 12.87
N GLU A 295 -0.51 -24.51 12.57
CA GLU A 295 0.38 -25.20 13.49
C GLU A 295 0.66 -24.37 14.75
N LYS A 296 0.97 -23.08 14.57
CA LYS A 296 1.32 -22.17 15.68
C LYS A 296 0.14 -21.78 16.56
N TYR A 297 -1.06 -21.60 15.99
CA TYR A 297 -2.22 -21.04 16.70
C TYR A 297 -3.41 -22.01 16.84
N GLY A 298 -3.29 -23.24 16.33
CA GLY A 298 -4.36 -24.25 16.30
C GLY A 298 -5.45 -24.01 15.24
N THR A 299 -5.43 -22.86 14.57
CA THR A 299 -6.38 -22.48 13.50
C THR A 299 -5.68 -21.60 12.47
N ASP A 300 -6.13 -21.69 11.22
CA ASP A 300 -5.66 -20.83 10.14
C ASP A 300 -6.33 -19.45 10.14
N ASP A 301 -7.23 -19.14 11.09
CA ASP A 301 -7.86 -17.84 11.36
C ASP A 301 -7.90 -17.53 12.88
N PRO A 302 -6.73 -17.19 13.48
CA PRO A 302 -6.62 -17.00 14.93
C PRO A 302 -7.51 -15.87 15.45
N VAL A 303 -7.58 -14.78 14.70
CA VAL A 303 -8.34 -13.58 15.10
C VAL A 303 -9.83 -13.84 15.05
N GLY A 304 -10.33 -14.49 13.99
CA GLY A 304 -11.74 -14.85 13.89
C GLY A 304 -12.16 -15.86 14.95
N GLU A 305 -11.29 -16.81 15.34
CA GLU A 305 -11.63 -17.75 16.43
C GLU A 305 -11.76 -17.05 17.79
N ILE A 306 -10.87 -16.10 18.08
CA ILE A 306 -10.99 -15.27 19.29
C ILE A 306 -12.29 -14.46 19.26
N GLU A 307 -12.64 -13.86 18.12
CA GLU A 307 -13.89 -13.09 17.97
C GLU A 307 -15.14 -13.97 18.15
N ARG A 308 -15.16 -15.17 17.57
CA ARG A 308 -16.23 -16.17 17.76
C ARG A 308 -16.33 -16.59 19.22
N SER A 309 -15.20 -16.84 19.88
CA SER A 309 -15.16 -17.19 21.32
C SER A 309 -15.73 -16.08 22.20
N LEU A 310 -15.33 -14.82 21.98
CA LEU A 310 -15.86 -13.66 22.70
C LEU A 310 -17.35 -13.43 22.43
N ALA A 311 -17.81 -13.67 21.19
CA ALA A 311 -19.24 -13.62 20.86
C ALA A 311 -20.04 -14.69 21.60
N ARG A 312 -19.55 -15.94 21.62
CA ARG A 312 -20.15 -17.05 22.40
C ARG A 312 -20.24 -16.72 23.88
N LYS A 313 -19.17 -16.16 24.48
CA LYS A 313 -19.14 -15.74 25.88
C LYS A 313 -20.14 -14.62 26.18
N ARG A 314 -20.20 -13.59 25.32
CA ARG A 314 -21.19 -12.50 25.45
C ARG A 314 -22.63 -13.02 25.38
N GLN A 315 -22.90 -13.94 24.46
CA GLN A 315 -24.22 -14.55 24.31
C GLN A 315 -24.59 -15.42 25.52
N SER A 316 -23.63 -16.21 26.04
CA SER A 316 -23.81 -17.00 27.26
C SER A 316 -24.15 -16.10 28.46
N ASN A 317 -23.37 -15.04 28.67
CA ASN A 317 -23.61 -14.07 29.75
C ASN A 317 -24.97 -13.38 29.61
N LYS A 318 -25.37 -13.01 28.38
CA LYS A 318 -26.70 -12.42 28.12
C LYS A 318 -27.82 -13.39 28.48
N ARG A 319 -27.68 -14.68 28.13
CA ARG A 319 -28.65 -15.73 28.48
C ARG A 319 -28.71 -15.98 29.98
N ALA A 320 -27.57 -16.01 30.66
CA ALA A 320 -27.50 -16.17 32.11
C ALA A 320 -28.17 -14.99 32.83
N LEU A 321 -27.88 -13.75 32.41
CA LEU A 321 -28.50 -12.55 32.98
C LEU A 321 -30.01 -12.53 32.77
N ALA A 322 -30.49 -12.90 31.57
CA ALA A 322 -31.92 -13.02 31.31
C ALA A 322 -32.62 -14.06 32.19
N LYS A 323 -31.94 -15.17 32.50
CA LYS A 323 -32.45 -16.21 33.41
C LYS A 323 -32.55 -15.70 34.86
N VAL A 324 -31.59 -14.88 35.30
CA VAL A 324 -31.57 -14.30 36.65
C VAL A 324 -32.57 -13.15 36.80
N THR A 325 -32.71 -12.30 35.78
CA THR A 325 -33.53 -11.09 35.86
C THR A 325 -34.99 -11.31 35.44
N GLY A 326 -35.33 -12.47 34.87
CA GLY A 326 -36.67 -12.76 34.32
C GLY A 326 -37.02 -11.92 33.07
N ILE A 327 -36.16 -10.99 32.67
CA ILE A 327 -36.33 -10.16 31.48
C ILE A 327 -35.95 -11.01 30.28
N LYS A 328 -36.95 -11.44 29.50
CA LYS A 328 -36.73 -12.08 28.21
C LYS A 328 -35.81 -11.18 27.37
N PRO A 329 -34.70 -11.69 26.81
CA PRO A 329 -33.86 -10.88 25.96
C PRO A 329 -34.73 -10.49 24.75
N SER A 330 -34.96 -9.18 24.58
CA SER A 330 -35.73 -8.67 23.46
C SER A 330 -35.22 -9.31 22.17
N GLY A 331 -36.16 -9.93 21.45
CA GLY A 331 -35.89 -10.65 20.22
C GLY A 331 -35.03 -9.78 19.33
N THR A 332 -34.00 -10.39 18.76
CA THR A 332 -33.27 -9.84 17.62
C THR A 332 -34.29 -9.38 16.60
N PHE A 333 -34.42 -8.05 16.45
CA PHE A 333 -35.04 -7.46 15.27
C PHE A 333 -34.24 -7.97 14.06
N ASN A 334 -34.80 -8.96 13.37
CA ASN A 334 -34.35 -9.35 12.05
C ASN A 334 -34.61 -8.16 11.12
N LEU A 335 -33.57 -7.37 10.87
CA LEU A 335 -33.52 -6.55 9.67
C LEU A 335 -33.28 -7.50 8.50
N HIS A 336 -34.36 -8.09 7.98
CA HIS A 336 -34.34 -8.68 6.65
C HIS A 336 -34.09 -7.57 5.62
N ALA A 337 -33.05 -7.80 4.82
CA ALA A 337 -33.03 -7.61 3.37
C ALA A 337 -33.87 -6.44 2.82
N GLY A 338 -33.23 -5.27 2.71
CA GLY A 338 -33.52 -4.32 1.64
C GLY A 338 -32.38 -4.39 0.63
N GLY A 339 -32.57 -5.16 -0.44
CA GLY A 339 -31.72 -5.05 -1.62
C GLY A 339 -31.83 -3.64 -2.20
N ALA A 340 -30.69 -3.02 -2.45
CA ALA A 340 -30.58 -1.89 -3.36
C ALA A 340 -29.25 -2.03 -4.08
N THR A 341 -29.36 -2.54 -5.30
CA THR A 341 -28.53 -2.24 -6.46
C THR A 341 -28.07 -0.78 -6.43
N LEU A 342 -26.74 -0.58 -6.42
CA LEU A 342 -25.93 0.24 -7.33
C LEU A 342 -24.48 0.27 -6.85
#